data_AF-A0A7Y9I2Q8-F1
#
_entry.id   AF-A0A7Y9I2Q8-F1
#
_cell.length_a   1.000
_cell.length_b   1.000
_cell.length_c   1.000
_cell.angle_alpha   90.00
_cell.angle_beta   90.00
_cell.angle_gamma   90.00
#
_symmetry.space_group_name_H-M   'P 1'
#
loop_
_entity.id
_entity.type
_entity.pdbx_description
1 polymer ?
#
loop_
_entity_poly.entity_id
_entity_poly.type
_entity_poly.pdbx_seq_one_letter_code
_entity_poly.pdbx_strand_id
1 'polypeptide(L)'
;MRDPWEDVDDRGCIVTGAARARVPLAYEPVLEAALIGVADAAPDAELHLYGSVATGRAVIGRSDVDLLAIGLPADTADALERDLSARFAGLCRSVDVGAVRWDEYDGDGDIPYGNRVFRRHYCVPLTRTDREVEPPYPADRRAARAFNGDLGRHAAGWRNDPMADPAALARRVGRKTLLAVAGLVSIHDRTWTTDREAAAHRWAELEPGWAGPLRTLFAWGESTVVPDPAGLRDALAPDGVVAAVETVFADRIGFWADDLGSS
;
A
#
# COMPACT_ATOMS: atom_id res chain seq x y z
N MET A 1 -2.59 -1.62 5.41
CA MET A 1 -2.49 -3.02 5.85
C MET A 1 -2.17 -2.96 7.32
N ARG A 2 -2.76 -3.79 8.17
CA ARG A 2 -2.34 -3.84 9.57
C ARG A 2 -1.41 -5.03 9.73
N ASP A 3 -0.11 -4.75 9.81
CA ASP A 3 0.89 -5.76 10.13
C ASP A 3 1.44 -5.46 11.54
N PRO A 4 1.08 -6.27 12.55
CA PRO A 4 1.50 -6.05 13.93
C PRO A 4 2.98 -6.34 14.17
N TRP A 5 3.71 -6.79 13.14
CA TRP A 5 5.14 -7.10 13.20
C TRP A 5 6.00 -6.08 12.47
N GLU A 6 5.39 -4.98 12.01
CA GLU A 6 6.14 -3.85 11.52
C GLU A 6 6.96 -3.23 12.65
N ASP A 7 8.27 -3.10 12.42
CA ASP A 7 9.20 -2.46 13.35
C ASP A 7 10.51 -2.12 12.63
N VAL A 8 11.50 -1.68 13.40
CA VAL A 8 12.87 -1.42 12.95
C VAL A 8 13.83 -2.34 13.71
N ASP A 9 14.70 -3.03 12.99
CA ASP A 9 15.72 -3.88 13.63
C ASP A 9 16.89 -3.06 14.22
N ASP A 10 17.81 -3.76 14.90
CA ASP A 10 19.00 -3.16 15.51
C ASP A 10 19.94 -2.45 14.50
N ARG A 11 19.76 -2.68 13.20
CA ARG A 11 20.53 -2.04 12.11
C ARG A 11 19.79 -0.86 11.49
N GLY A 12 18.58 -0.53 11.96
CA GLY A 12 17.77 0.53 11.40
C GLY A 12 17.00 0.08 10.14
N CYS A 13 16.89 -1.22 9.87
CA CYS A 13 16.20 -1.76 8.71
C CYS A 13 14.74 -2.07 9.01
N ILE A 14 13.90 -1.94 7.98
CA ILE A 14 12.48 -2.29 8.04
C ILE A 14 12.35 -3.78 8.36
N VAL A 15 11.46 -4.09 9.30
CA VAL A 15 10.97 -5.43 9.60
C VAL A 15 9.47 -5.43 9.39
N THR A 16 8.95 -6.53 8.85
CA THR A 16 7.51 -6.81 8.71
C THR A 16 7.30 -8.27 9.11
N GLY A 17 6.05 -8.73 9.07
CA GLY A 17 5.78 -10.15 9.23
C GLY A 17 5.29 -10.89 8.00
N ALA A 18 5.49 -10.35 6.79
CA ALA A 18 5.35 -11.14 5.57
C ALA A 18 6.35 -12.32 5.61
N ALA A 19 5.85 -13.55 5.69
CA ALA A 19 6.71 -14.73 5.71
C ALA A 19 5.99 -15.99 5.23
N ARG A 20 6.69 -16.83 4.46
CA ARG A 20 6.13 -18.09 3.95
C ARG A 20 5.60 -19.00 5.06
N ALA A 21 6.30 -19.07 6.20
CA ALA A 21 5.90 -19.89 7.35
C ALA A 21 4.60 -19.43 8.04
N ARG A 22 4.11 -18.21 7.75
CA ARG A 22 2.87 -17.66 8.29
C ARG A 22 1.68 -17.81 7.36
N VAL A 23 1.91 -18.20 6.11
CA VAL A 23 0.84 -18.42 5.12
C VAL A 23 -0.05 -19.58 5.60
N PRO A 24 -1.35 -19.36 5.82
CA PRO A 24 -2.23 -20.43 6.28
C PRO A 24 -2.40 -21.48 5.17
N LEU A 25 -2.31 -22.77 5.55
CA LEU A 25 -2.40 -23.90 4.60
C LEU A 25 -3.69 -23.88 3.75
N ALA A 26 -4.77 -23.30 4.26
CA ALA A 26 -6.04 -23.18 3.53
C ALA A 26 -5.91 -22.37 2.22
N TYR A 27 -4.93 -21.46 2.12
CA TYR A 27 -4.71 -20.64 0.93
C TYR A 27 -3.77 -21.27 -0.10
N GLU A 28 -3.08 -22.36 0.23
CA GLU A 28 -2.13 -23.01 -0.70
C GLU A 28 -2.74 -23.37 -2.06
N PRO A 29 -3.98 -23.87 -2.17
CA PRO A 29 -4.59 -24.15 -3.47
C PRO A 29 -4.75 -22.91 -4.36
N VAL A 30 -4.94 -21.73 -3.76
CA VAL A 30 -5.02 -20.45 -4.51
C VAL A 30 -3.64 -20.10 -5.07
N LEU A 31 -2.60 -20.24 -4.24
CA LEU A 31 -1.23 -19.91 -4.62
C LEU A 31 -0.69 -20.87 -5.68
N GLU A 32 -1.02 -22.15 -5.57
CA GLU A 32 -0.68 -23.16 -6.58
C GLU A 32 -1.36 -22.86 -7.92
N ALA A 33 -2.66 -22.54 -7.91
CA ALA A 33 -3.39 -22.17 -9.13
C ALA A 33 -2.82 -20.88 -9.76
N ALA A 34 -2.47 -19.88 -8.95
CA ALA A 34 -1.85 -18.66 -9.43
C ALA A 34 -0.46 -18.92 -10.02
N LEU A 35 0.37 -19.75 -9.37
CA LEU A 35 1.69 -20.14 -9.89
C LEU A 35 1.59 -20.83 -11.25
N ILE A 36 0.63 -21.76 -11.41
CA ILE A 36 0.39 -22.42 -12.69
C ILE A 36 -0.05 -21.41 -13.76
N GLY A 37 -1.04 -20.57 -13.44
CA GLY A 37 -1.55 -19.56 -14.38
C GLY A 37 -0.49 -18.56 -14.83
N VAL A 38 0.39 -18.12 -13.92
CA VAL A 38 1.51 -17.24 -14.25
C VAL A 38 2.56 -17.97 -15.09
N ALA A 39 2.96 -19.18 -14.71
CA ALA A 39 3.98 -19.95 -15.42
C ALA A 39 3.56 -20.29 -16.86
N ASP A 40 2.28 -20.62 -17.07
CA ASP A 40 1.74 -20.93 -18.40
C ASP A 40 1.70 -19.68 -19.31
N ALA A 41 1.45 -18.51 -18.73
CA ALA A 41 1.28 -17.28 -19.50
C ALA A 41 2.60 -16.51 -19.73
N ALA A 42 3.49 -16.50 -18.73
CA ALA A 42 4.77 -15.79 -18.76
C ALA A 42 5.79 -16.52 -17.87
N PRO A 43 6.56 -17.48 -18.41
CA PRO A 43 7.50 -18.30 -17.63
C PRO A 43 8.58 -17.52 -16.88
N ASP A 44 8.93 -16.32 -17.37
CA ASP A 44 9.95 -15.44 -16.77
C ASP A 44 9.36 -14.42 -15.78
N ALA A 45 8.04 -14.44 -15.56
CA ALA A 45 7.38 -13.55 -14.60
C ALA A 45 7.65 -14.01 -13.16
N GLU A 46 7.79 -13.05 -12.25
CA GLU A 46 7.84 -13.32 -10.82
C GLU A 46 6.47 -13.20 -10.19
N LEU A 47 6.14 -14.11 -9.27
CA LEU A 47 4.92 -14.04 -8.47
C LEU A 47 5.26 -13.92 -6.99
N HIS A 48 4.64 -12.95 -6.35
CA HIS A 48 4.83 -12.62 -4.95
C HIS A 48 3.49 -12.54 -4.24
N LEU A 49 3.44 -13.03 -3.00
CA LEU A 49 2.29 -12.90 -2.11
C LEU A 49 2.51 -11.77 -1.13
N TYR A 50 1.53 -10.91 -0.90
CA TYR A 50 1.59 -9.91 0.16
C TYR A 50 0.29 -9.88 0.97
N GLY A 51 0.12 -8.85 1.79
CA GLY A 51 -1.15 -8.62 2.46
C GLY A 51 -1.43 -9.54 3.64
N SER A 52 -2.71 -9.69 3.93
CA SER A 52 -3.16 -10.41 5.13
C SER A 52 -2.82 -11.90 5.09
N VAL A 53 -2.71 -12.50 3.89
CA VAL A 53 -2.33 -13.90 3.73
C VAL A 53 -0.84 -14.11 3.99
N ALA A 54 0.03 -13.25 3.44
CA ALA A 54 1.47 -13.28 3.70
C ALA A 54 1.83 -13.12 5.19
N THR A 55 0.99 -12.40 5.93
CA THR A 55 1.13 -12.16 7.36
C THR A 55 0.33 -13.15 8.22
N GLY A 56 -0.34 -14.16 7.65
CA GLY A 56 -1.14 -15.10 8.45
C GLY A 56 -2.29 -14.47 9.25
N ARG A 57 -2.73 -13.28 8.83
CA ARG A 57 -3.86 -12.52 9.40
C ARG A 57 -5.14 -12.67 8.61
N ALA A 58 -5.09 -13.36 7.47
CA ALA A 58 -6.23 -13.55 6.60
C ALA A 58 -7.36 -14.31 7.29
N VAL A 59 -8.59 -13.84 7.06
CA VAL A 59 -9.81 -14.46 7.55
C VAL A 59 -10.55 -15.06 6.36
N ILE A 60 -10.85 -16.35 6.44
CA ILE A 60 -11.58 -17.09 5.40
C ILE A 60 -12.90 -16.37 5.06
N GLY A 61 -13.14 -16.20 3.76
CA GLY A 61 -14.32 -15.54 3.18
C GLY A 61 -14.39 -14.03 3.39
N ARG A 62 -13.38 -13.40 4.01
CA ARG A 62 -13.38 -11.96 4.34
C ARG A 62 -12.15 -11.22 3.84
N SER A 63 -11.01 -11.89 3.82
CA SER A 63 -9.75 -11.35 3.31
C SER A 63 -9.61 -11.60 1.82
N ASP A 64 -8.90 -10.69 1.16
CA ASP A 64 -8.41 -10.88 -0.19
C ASP A 64 -7.11 -11.70 -0.17
N VAL A 65 -6.79 -12.31 -1.30
CA VAL A 65 -5.47 -12.87 -1.58
C VAL A 65 -4.75 -11.90 -2.51
N ASP A 66 -3.84 -11.11 -1.94
CA ASP A 66 -3.12 -10.08 -2.67
C ASP A 66 -1.84 -10.62 -3.32
N LEU A 67 -1.77 -10.61 -4.64
CA LEU A 67 -0.65 -11.10 -5.45
C LEU A 67 -0.02 -9.95 -6.24
N LEU A 68 1.31 -9.98 -6.36
CA LEU A 68 2.09 -9.09 -7.19
C LEU A 68 2.82 -9.92 -8.24
N ALA A 69 2.50 -9.70 -9.51
CA ALA A 69 3.11 -10.34 -10.66
C ALA A 69 4.03 -9.34 -11.39
N ILE A 70 5.33 -9.62 -11.43
CA ILE A 70 6.32 -8.76 -12.10
C ILE A 70 6.68 -9.38 -13.45
N GLY A 71 6.48 -8.63 -14.53
CA GLY A 71 6.70 -9.10 -15.90
C GLY A 71 5.51 -9.84 -16.52
N LEU A 72 4.38 -9.93 -15.83
CA LEU A 72 3.12 -10.44 -16.40
C LEU A 72 2.36 -9.27 -17.09
N PRO A 73 1.86 -9.43 -18.34
CA PRO A 73 1.04 -8.41 -18.97
C PRO A 73 -0.24 -8.11 -18.17
N ALA A 74 -0.64 -6.83 -18.10
CA ALA A 74 -1.79 -6.39 -17.31
C ALA A 74 -3.09 -7.12 -17.69
N ASP A 75 -3.42 -7.21 -18.99
CA ASP A 75 -4.62 -7.92 -19.46
C ASP A 75 -4.63 -9.40 -19.06
N THR A 76 -3.45 -10.02 -18.97
CA THR A 76 -3.28 -11.40 -18.52
C THR A 76 -3.48 -11.52 -17.01
N ALA A 77 -2.91 -10.60 -16.24
CA ALA A 77 -3.13 -10.52 -14.79
C ALA A 77 -4.61 -10.34 -14.47
N ASP A 78 -5.30 -9.42 -15.16
CA ASP A 78 -6.73 -9.17 -15.03
C ASP A 78 -7.58 -10.42 -15.34
N ALA A 79 -7.19 -11.19 -16.37
CA ALA A 79 -7.87 -12.43 -16.71
C ALA A 79 -7.67 -13.50 -15.63
N LEU A 80 -6.45 -13.64 -15.12
CA LEU A 80 -6.11 -14.56 -14.04
C LEU A 80 -6.82 -14.17 -12.73
N GLU A 81 -6.87 -12.89 -12.41
CA GLU A 81 -7.58 -12.32 -11.26
C GLU A 81 -9.06 -12.75 -11.27
N ARG A 82 -9.74 -12.55 -12.39
CA ARG A 82 -11.16 -12.92 -12.55
C ARG A 82 -11.37 -14.42 -12.40
N ASP A 83 -10.53 -15.25 -13.02
CA ASP A 83 -10.63 -16.70 -12.93
C ASP A 83 -10.43 -17.20 -11.49
N LEU A 84 -9.33 -16.78 -10.85
CA LEU A 84 -9.00 -17.17 -9.48
C LEU A 84 -10.05 -16.68 -8.48
N SER A 85 -10.50 -15.43 -8.60
CA SER A 85 -11.56 -14.88 -7.76
C SER A 85 -12.85 -15.68 -7.89
N ALA A 86 -13.25 -16.07 -9.11
CA ALA A 86 -14.44 -16.89 -9.32
C ALA A 86 -14.26 -18.31 -8.74
N ARG A 87 -13.10 -18.94 -8.97
CA ARG A 87 -12.79 -20.30 -8.53
C ARG A 87 -12.70 -20.42 -7.00
N PHE A 88 -12.24 -19.38 -6.31
CA PHE A 88 -11.97 -19.39 -4.88
C PHE A 88 -12.88 -18.46 -4.06
N ALA A 89 -14.02 -18.01 -4.61
CA ALA A 89 -14.99 -17.14 -3.95
C ALA A 89 -15.53 -17.67 -2.60
N GLY A 90 -15.42 -18.98 -2.34
CA GLY A 90 -15.78 -19.57 -1.05
C GLY A 90 -14.69 -19.46 0.04
N LEU A 91 -13.46 -19.13 -0.35
CA LEU A 91 -12.28 -19.11 0.53
C LEU A 91 -11.79 -17.68 0.83
N CYS A 92 -11.87 -16.78 -0.15
CA CYS A 92 -11.47 -15.37 -0.04
C CYS A 92 -12.56 -14.46 -0.62
N ARG A 93 -12.50 -13.17 -0.26
CA ARG A 93 -13.41 -12.16 -0.85
C ARG A 93 -13.10 -11.93 -2.32
N SER A 94 -11.82 -11.76 -2.63
CA SER A 94 -11.26 -11.78 -3.99
C SER A 94 -9.84 -12.32 -3.96
N VAL A 95 -9.33 -12.68 -5.14
CA VAL A 95 -7.90 -12.80 -5.41
C VAL A 95 -7.56 -11.61 -6.28
N ASP A 96 -6.60 -10.78 -5.86
CA ASP A 96 -6.23 -9.54 -6.54
C ASP A 96 -4.82 -9.73 -7.13
N VAL A 97 -4.62 -9.49 -8.43
CA VAL A 97 -3.34 -9.73 -9.12
C VAL A 97 -2.81 -8.44 -9.71
N GLY A 98 -1.96 -7.74 -8.95
CA GLY A 98 -1.28 -6.54 -9.42
C GLY A 98 -0.18 -6.88 -10.42
N ALA A 99 -0.27 -6.36 -11.65
CA ALA A 99 0.78 -6.46 -12.66
C ALA A 99 1.74 -5.26 -12.58
N VAL A 100 3.04 -5.52 -12.59
CA VAL A 100 4.10 -4.50 -12.64
C VAL A 100 5.15 -4.88 -13.67
N ARG A 101 5.68 -3.90 -14.41
CA ARG A 101 6.73 -4.17 -15.40
C ARG A 101 8.12 -4.22 -14.76
N TRP A 102 9.07 -4.87 -15.44
CA TRP A 102 10.44 -4.97 -14.95
C TRP A 102 11.14 -3.62 -14.85
N ASP A 103 10.91 -2.72 -15.81
CA ASP A 103 11.52 -1.39 -15.84
C ASP A 103 11.06 -0.48 -14.71
N GLU A 104 9.95 -0.80 -14.04
CA GLU A 104 9.52 -0.09 -12.82
C GLU A 104 10.36 -0.43 -11.58
N TYR A 105 11.30 -1.38 -11.69
CA TYR A 105 12.28 -1.71 -10.65
C TYR A 105 13.67 -1.18 -10.96
N ASP A 106 13.88 -0.59 -12.14
CA ASP A 106 15.19 -0.14 -12.61
C ASP A 106 15.46 1.31 -12.22
N GLY A 107 16.69 1.59 -11.78
CA GLY A 107 17.16 2.93 -11.43
C GLY A 107 16.99 3.34 -9.96
N ASP A 108 17.35 4.60 -9.68
CA ASP A 108 17.49 5.13 -8.32
C ASP A 108 16.37 6.07 -7.86
N GLY A 109 15.38 6.32 -8.74
CA GLY A 109 14.22 7.15 -8.45
C GLY A 109 13.34 6.59 -7.34
N ASP A 110 12.43 7.41 -6.82
CA ASP A 110 11.58 7.04 -5.68
C ASP A 110 10.62 5.87 -6.03
N ILE A 111 10.09 5.79 -7.25
CA ILE A 111 9.22 4.68 -7.69
C ILE A 111 9.99 3.34 -7.71
N PRO A 112 11.09 3.18 -8.45
CA PRO A 112 11.90 1.96 -8.41
C PRO A 112 12.37 1.58 -7.01
N TYR A 113 12.80 2.58 -6.22
CA TYR A 113 13.21 2.34 -4.83
C TYR A 113 12.05 1.81 -3.98
N GLY A 114 10.87 2.41 -4.07
CA GLY A 114 9.67 2.00 -3.33
C GLY A 114 9.20 0.59 -3.71
N ASN A 115 9.21 0.27 -5.00
CA ASN A 115 8.87 -1.06 -5.51
C ASN A 115 9.82 -2.13 -4.94
N ARG A 116 11.13 -1.85 -4.90
CA ARG A 116 12.12 -2.74 -4.28
C ARG A 116 11.92 -2.89 -2.77
N VAL A 117 11.70 -1.78 -2.04
CA VAL A 117 11.39 -1.83 -0.60
C VAL A 117 10.13 -2.67 -0.33
N PHE A 118 9.07 -2.47 -1.12
CA PHE A 118 7.83 -3.24 -1.01
C PHE A 118 8.05 -4.72 -1.30
N ARG A 119 8.70 -5.05 -2.43
CA ARG A 119 9.05 -6.44 -2.80
C ARG A 119 9.92 -7.11 -1.73
N ARG A 120 10.88 -6.40 -1.15
CA ARG A 120 11.81 -6.98 -0.18
C ARG A 120 11.15 -7.27 1.17
N HIS A 121 10.27 -6.38 1.62
CA HIS A 121 9.77 -6.40 2.99
C HIS A 121 8.31 -6.83 3.10
N TYR A 122 7.45 -6.51 2.14
CA TYR A 122 6.02 -6.81 2.23
C TYR A 122 5.60 -8.06 1.45
N CYS A 123 6.49 -8.57 0.60
CA CYS A 123 6.21 -9.71 -0.25
C CYS A 123 6.92 -11.00 0.21
N VAL A 124 6.22 -12.11 0.02
CA VAL A 124 6.75 -13.47 0.10
C VAL A 124 6.91 -13.96 -1.34
N PRO A 125 8.14 -14.25 -1.81
CA PRO A 125 8.33 -14.79 -3.15
C PRO A 125 7.69 -16.19 -3.25
N LEU A 126 6.86 -16.40 -4.27
CA LEU A 126 6.25 -17.68 -4.58
C LEU A 126 7.00 -18.39 -5.71
N THR A 127 7.48 -17.64 -6.69
CA THR A 127 8.41 -18.16 -7.71
C THR A 127 9.83 -18.19 -7.16
N ARG A 128 10.58 -19.23 -7.51
CA ARG A 128 12.03 -19.24 -7.31
C ARG A 128 12.67 -18.47 -8.45
N THR A 129 13.56 -17.54 -8.14
CA THR A 129 14.39 -16.89 -9.15
C THR A 129 15.86 -17.01 -8.78
N ASP A 130 16.70 -17.00 -9.81
CA ASP A 130 18.16 -16.94 -9.66
C ASP A 130 18.64 -15.50 -9.39
N ARG A 131 17.72 -14.55 -9.21
CA ARG A 131 18.05 -13.16 -8.94
C ARG A 131 18.54 -13.01 -7.50
N GLU A 132 19.51 -12.13 -7.31
CA GLU A 132 20.05 -11.84 -5.99
C GLU A 132 18.95 -11.31 -5.05
N VAL A 133 18.94 -11.82 -3.83
CA VAL A 133 18.02 -11.33 -2.79
C VAL A 133 18.48 -9.93 -2.39
N GLU A 134 17.60 -8.96 -2.56
CA GLU A 134 17.90 -7.58 -2.19
C GLU A 134 18.28 -7.47 -0.70
N PRO A 135 19.27 -6.62 -0.34
CA PRO A 135 19.56 -6.37 1.05
C PRO A 135 18.37 -5.70 1.75
N PRO A 136 18.24 -5.84 3.08
CA PRO A 136 17.23 -5.10 3.83
C PRO A 136 17.37 -3.58 3.64
N TYR A 137 16.25 -2.90 3.38
CA TYR A 137 16.17 -1.45 3.26
C TYR A 137 16.05 -0.75 4.62
N PRO A 138 16.68 0.44 4.79
CA PRO A 138 16.54 1.24 6.00
C PRO A 138 15.11 1.77 6.18
N ALA A 139 14.66 1.86 7.43
CA ALA A 139 13.41 2.50 7.83
C ALA A 139 13.61 4.01 7.93
N ASP A 140 13.80 4.66 6.79
CA ASP A 140 14.19 6.07 6.71
C ASP A 140 13.25 6.92 5.86
N ARG A 141 13.58 8.21 5.75
CA ARG A 141 12.79 9.17 4.97
C ARG A 141 12.74 8.81 3.49
N ARG A 142 13.76 8.15 2.93
CA ARG A 142 13.74 7.73 1.53
C ARG A 142 12.71 6.63 1.33
N ALA A 143 12.64 5.65 2.23
CA ALA A 143 11.59 4.64 2.21
C ALA A 143 10.20 5.26 2.40
N ALA A 144 10.01 6.12 3.40
CA ALA A 144 8.72 6.79 3.63
C ALA A 144 8.26 7.64 2.42
N ARG A 145 9.19 8.37 1.79
CA ARG A 145 8.96 9.13 0.56
C ARG A 145 8.63 8.20 -0.61
N ALA A 146 9.33 7.09 -0.77
CA ALA A 146 9.08 6.18 -1.89
C ALA A 146 7.66 5.60 -1.88
N PHE A 147 7.06 5.38 -0.71
CA PHE A 147 5.66 4.93 -0.58
C PHE A 147 4.60 6.02 -0.80
N ASN A 148 4.90 7.27 -0.44
CA ASN A 148 3.88 8.32 -0.26
C ASN A 148 4.24 9.69 -0.86
N GLY A 149 5.37 9.80 -1.55
CA GLY A 149 5.89 11.06 -2.08
C GLY A 149 5.09 11.63 -3.24
N ASP A 150 4.18 10.85 -3.82
CA ASP A 150 3.15 11.23 -4.80
C ASP A 150 1.87 11.80 -4.17
N LEU A 151 1.82 11.96 -2.85
CA LEU A 151 0.64 12.49 -2.16
C LEU A 151 0.21 13.85 -2.75
N GLY A 152 1.16 14.74 -3.04
CA GLY A 152 0.88 16.06 -3.60
C GLY A 152 0.18 15.97 -4.96
N ARG A 153 0.70 15.13 -5.87
CA ARG A 153 0.06 14.85 -7.17
C ARG A 153 -1.35 14.30 -7.01
N HIS A 154 -1.55 13.36 -6.09
CA HIS A 154 -2.87 12.78 -5.83
C HIS A 154 -3.86 13.81 -5.28
N ALA A 155 -3.46 14.61 -4.30
CA ALA A 155 -4.31 15.63 -3.71
C ALA A 155 -4.69 16.72 -4.72
N ALA A 156 -3.76 17.14 -5.58
CA ALA A 156 -4.06 18.01 -6.71
C ALA A 156 -5.09 17.38 -7.67
N GLY A 157 -4.95 16.10 -7.97
CA GLY A 157 -5.93 15.36 -8.77
C GLY A 157 -7.32 15.30 -8.13
N TRP A 158 -7.41 15.01 -6.82
CA TRP A 158 -8.68 14.90 -6.11
C TRP A 158 -9.42 16.24 -6.00
N ARG A 159 -8.71 17.36 -5.82
CA ARG A 159 -9.32 18.70 -5.79
C ARG A 159 -9.98 19.07 -7.12
N ASN A 160 -9.47 18.52 -8.22
CA ASN A 160 -10.00 18.73 -9.57
C ASN A 160 -10.97 17.62 -10.01
N ASP A 161 -11.18 16.57 -9.21
CA ASP A 161 -12.09 15.48 -9.52
C ASP A 161 -13.54 15.99 -9.42
N PRO A 162 -14.39 15.77 -10.44
CA PRO A 162 -15.78 16.24 -10.44
C PRO A 162 -16.67 15.61 -9.36
N MET A 163 -16.14 14.73 -8.50
CA MET A 163 -16.86 14.06 -7.42
C MET A 163 -18.07 13.25 -7.91
N ALA A 164 -17.97 12.66 -9.10
CA ALA A 164 -19.04 11.84 -9.68
C ALA A 164 -19.37 10.60 -8.82
N ASP A 165 -18.35 10.07 -8.13
CA ASP A 165 -18.49 9.05 -7.08
C ASP A 165 -17.77 9.51 -5.80
N PRO A 166 -18.46 10.27 -4.92
CA PRO A 166 -17.89 10.78 -3.67
C PRO A 166 -17.43 9.66 -2.74
N ALA A 167 -18.10 8.50 -2.74
CA ALA A 167 -17.75 7.38 -1.88
C ALA A 167 -16.42 6.76 -2.28
N ALA A 168 -16.22 6.50 -3.58
CA ALA A 168 -14.94 6.01 -4.07
C ALA A 168 -13.81 7.05 -3.89
N LEU A 169 -14.08 8.33 -4.13
CA LEU A 169 -13.09 9.39 -3.94
C LEU A 169 -12.69 9.50 -2.46
N ALA A 170 -13.65 9.57 -1.53
CA ALA A 170 -13.35 9.64 -0.10
C ALA A 170 -12.51 8.46 0.38
N ARG A 171 -12.79 7.25 -0.11
CA ARG A 171 -12.00 6.05 0.20
C ARG A 171 -10.55 6.20 -0.25
N ARG A 172 -10.32 6.68 -1.48
CA ARG A 172 -8.97 6.94 -2.01
C ARG A 172 -8.24 8.01 -1.19
N VAL A 173 -8.91 9.13 -0.94
CA VAL A 173 -8.40 10.25 -0.14
C VAL A 173 -7.99 9.77 1.25
N GLY A 174 -8.90 9.07 1.96
CA GLY A 174 -8.66 8.56 3.30
C GLY A 174 -7.48 7.59 3.35
N ARG A 175 -7.47 6.57 2.48
CA ARG A 175 -6.40 5.55 2.49
C ARG A 175 -5.02 6.12 2.19
N LYS A 176 -4.92 7.01 1.19
CA LYS A 176 -3.62 7.56 0.75
C LYS A 176 -3.11 8.62 1.73
N THR A 177 -3.98 9.52 2.20
CA THR A 177 -3.61 10.52 3.21
C THR A 177 -3.15 9.85 4.51
N LEU A 178 -3.87 8.83 4.98
CA LEU A 178 -3.48 8.12 6.20
C LEU A 178 -2.22 7.25 6.04
N LEU A 179 -1.93 6.76 4.83
CA LEU A 179 -0.66 6.08 4.58
C LEU A 179 0.52 7.06 4.68
N ALA A 180 0.34 8.31 4.25
CA ALA A 180 1.33 9.36 4.45
C ALA A 180 1.49 9.72 5.95
N VAL A 181 0.40 9.75 6.73
CA VAL A 181 0.46 9.90 8.19
C VAL A 181 1.24 8.75 8.84
N ALA A 182 1.09 7.52 8.37
CA ALA A 182 1.90 6.38 8.83
C ALA A 182 3.40 6.56 8.53
N GLY A 183 3.74 7.12 7.37
CA GLY A 183 5.10 7.55 7.06
C GLY A 183 5.63 8.62 8.03
N LEU A 184 4.81 9.63 8.36
CA LEU A 184 5.17 10.66 9.33
C LEU A 184 5.44 10.08 10.72
N VAL A 185 4.59 9.17 11.21
CA VAL A 185 4.79 8.46 12.48
C VAL A 185 6.07 7.63 12.46
N SER A 186 6.32 6.88 11.38
CA SER A 186 7.53 6.06 11.22
C SER A 186 8.79 6.91 11.41
N ILE A 187 8.86 8.07 10.74
CA ILE A 187 10.02 8.96 10.84
C ILE A 187 10.11 9.67 12.19
N HIS A 188 8.98 10.14 12.73
CA HIS A 188 8.97 10.89 13.99
C HIS A 188 9.36 10.00 15.18
N ASP A 189 8.72 8.84 15.30
CA ASP A 189 8.93 7.92 16.43
C ASP A 189 10.12 6.98 16.20
N ARG A 190 10.83 7.08 15.05
CA ARG A 190 11.95 6.20 14.66
C ARG A 190 11.57 4.73 14.69
N THR A 191 10.40 4.44 14.12
CA THR A 191 9.84 3.10 13.93
C THR A 191 9.49 2.90 12.45
N TRP A 192 8.80 1.80 12.12
CA TRP A 192 8.24 1.59 10.81
C TRP A 192 6.82 1.09 10.94
N THR A 193 5.87 1.71 10.23
CA THR A 193 4.49 1.26 10.20
C THR A 193 3.74 1.71 8.95
N THR A 194 2.81 0.87 8.49
CA THR A 194 1.76 1.18 7.51
C THR A 194 0.35 1.03 8.08
N ASP A 195 0.24 0.82 9.40
CA ASP A 195 -1.03 0.79 10.14
C ASP A 195 -1.61 2.21 10.24
N ARG A 196 -2.57 2.48 9.36
CA ARG A 196 -3.26 3.76 9.24
C ARG A 196 -4.04 4.13 10.49
N GLU A 197 -4.60 3.17 11.22
CA GLU A 197 -5.40 3.43 12.42
C GLU A 197 -4.49 3.87 13.56
N ALA A 198 -3.47 3.04 13.85
CA ALA A 198 -2.49 3.33 14.90
C ALA A 198 -1.76 4.65 14.61
N ALA A 199 -1.37 4.88 13.35
CA ALA A 199 -0.72 6.12 12.95
C ALA A 199 -1.63 7.34 13.08
N ALA A 200 -2.91 7.25 12.69
CA ALA A 200 -3.87 8.32 12.86
C ALA A 200 -4.04 8.70 14.34
N HIS A 201 -4.17 7.69 15.21
CA HIS A 201 -4.25 7.88 16.66
C HIS A 201 -2.99 8.53 17.20
N ARG A 202 -1.81 7.99 16.86
CA ARG A 202 -0.53 8.51 17.33
C ARG A 202 -0.29 9.95 16.90
N TRP A 203 -0.58 10.27 15.63
CA TRP A 203 -0.40 11.63 15.14
C TRP A 203 -1.41 12.61 15.75
N ALA A 204 -2.63 12.16 16.06
CA ALA A 204 -3.61 12.97 16.77
C ALA A 204 -3.21 13.32 18.22
N GLU A 205 -2.29 12.57 18.83
CA GLU A 205 -1.69 12.96 20.12
C GLU A 205 -0.71 14.12 19.97
N LEU A 206 0.01 14.16 18.85
CA LEU A 206 0.97 15.23 18.51
C LEU A 206 0.26 16.49 18.03
N GLU A 207 -0.82 16.31 17.24
CA GLU A 207 -1.64 17.38 16.67
C GLU A 207 -3.12 17.17 17.06
N PRO A 208 -3.54 17.54 18.29
CA PRO A 208 -4.91 17.29 18.77
C PRO A 208 -6.02 17.87 17.90
N GLY A 209 -5.76 18.96 17.18
CA GLY A 209 -6.69 19.56 16.23
C GLY A 209 -7.06 18.63 15.06
N TRP A 210 -6.22 17.64 14.76
CA TRP A 210 -6.44 16.70 13.65
C TRP A 210 -7.18 15.43 14.09
N ALA A 211 -7.42 15.23 15.39
CA ALA A 211 -8.04 14.01 15.90
C ALA A 211 -9.40 13.70 15.26
N GLY A 212 -10.26 14.72 15.11
CA GLY A 212 -11.54 14.59 14.42
C GLY A 212 -11.37 14.27 12.93
N PRO A 213 -10.68 15.15 12.16
CA PRO A 213 -10.44 14.93 10.74
C PRO A 213 -9.79 13.58 10.40
N LEU A 214 -8.77 13.13 11.15
CA LEU A 214 -8.10 11.84 10.90
C LEU A 214 -9.04 10.65 11.13
N ARG A 215 -9.92 10.70 12.16
CA ARG A 215 -10.96 9.67 12.35
C ARG A 215 -11.94 9.64 11.18
N THR A 216 -12.32 10.80 10.64
CA THR A 216 -13.19 10.88 9.46
C THR A 216 -12.51 10.23 8.24
N LEU A 217 -11.24 10.56 7.98
CA LEU A 217 -10.47 9.95 6.89
C LEU A 217 -10.36 8.42 7.06
N PHE A 218 -10.21 7.94 8.30
CA PHE A 218 -10.14 6.51 8.58
C PHE A 218 -11.45 5.81 8.26
N ALA A 219 -12.58 6.37 8.73
CA ALA A 219 -13.91 5.85 8.44
C ALA A 219 -14.21 5.79 6.93
N TRP A 220 -13.77 6.79 6.16
CA TRP A 220 -13.88 6.77 4.69
C TRP A 220 -13.00 5.69 4.07
N GLY A 221 -11.75 5.54 4.52
CA GLY A 221 -10.82 4.54 4.01
C GLY A 221 -11.29 3.10 4.22
N GLU A 222 -11.93 2.82 5.36
CA GLU A 222 -12.53 1.53 5.70
C GLU A 222 -13.96 1.37 5.17
N SER A 223 -14.51 2.41 4.53
CA SER A 223 -15.89 2.42 4.00
C SER A 223 -16.95 2.13 5.06
N THR A 224 -16.68 2.48 6.32
CA THR A 224 -17.62 2.30 7.43
C THR A 224 -18.65 3.43 7.50
N VAL A 225 -18.39 4.54 6.80
CA VAL A 225 -19.26 5.71 6.72
C VAL A 225 -19.36 6.16 5.27
N VAL A 226 -20.58 6.48 4.83
CA VAL A 226 -20.81 7.14 3.53
C VAL A 226 -20.41 8.61 3.67
N PRO A 227 -19.50 9.13 2.84
CA PRO A 227 -19.07 10.52 2.95
C PRO A 227 -20.21 11.47 2.54
N ASP A 228 -20.42 12.50 3.35
CA ASP A 228 -21.14 13.69 2.91
C ASP A 228 -20.25 14.49 1.93
N PRO A 229 -20.74 14.84 0.72
CA PRO A 229 -20.01 15.70 -0.21
C PRO A 229 -19.48 17.01 0.41
N ALA A 230 -20.17 17.60 1.39
CA ALA A 230 -19.66 18.78 2.10
C ALA A 230 -18.40 18.44 2.90
N GLY A 231 -18.44 17.38 3.71
CA GLY A 231 -17.28 16.93 4.49
C GLY A 231 -16.08 16.55 3.62
N LEU A 232 -16.30 15.93 2.46
CA LEU A 232 -15.21 15.64 1.52
C LEU A 232 -14.61 16.92 0.91
N ARG A 233 -15.42 17.92 0.59
CA ARG A 233 -14.92 19.23 0.15
C ARG A 233 -14.10 19.92 1.23
N ASP A 234 -14.57 19.91 2.48
CA ASP A 234 -13.86 20.51 3.61
C ASP A 234 -12.51 19.81 3.86
N ALA A 235 -12.45 18.49 3.73
CA ALA A 235 -11.20 17.75 3.86
C ALA A 235 -10.18 18.10 2.76
N LEU A 236 -10.64 18.38 1.54
CA LEU A 236 -9.83 18.71 0.37
C LEU A 236 -9.55 20.21 0.20
N ALA A 237 -10.20 21.06 0.99
CA ALA A 237 -10.01 22.51 0.98
C ALA A 237 -8.53 22.90 1.19
N PRO A 238 -8.10 24.10 0.77
CA PRO A 238 -6.72 24.55 0.94
C PRO A 238 -6.25 24.59 2.40
N ASP A 239 -7.17 24.75 3.35
CA ASP A 239 -6.97 24.70 4.80
C ASP A 239 -7.48 23.40 5.44
N GLY A 240 -7.91 22.44 4.60
CA GLY A 240 -8.40 21.14 5.01
C GLY A 240 -7.31 20.19 5.50
N VAL A 241 -7.72 19.08 6.13
CA VAL A 241 -6.79 18.10 6.70
C VAL A 241 -5.83 17.50 5.68
N VAL A 242 -6.25 17.33 4.41
CA VAL A 242 -5.37 16.80 3.36
C VAL A 242 -4.22 17.78 3.08
N ALA A 243 -4.51 19.07 2.94
CA ALA A 243 -3.50 20.11 2.74
C ALA A 243 -2.55 20.24 3.94
N ALA A 244 -3.08 20.08 5.16
CA ALA A 244 -2.29 20.10 6.38
C ALA A 244 -1.31 18.92 6.44
N VAL A 245 -1.76 17.71 6.09
CA VAL A 245 -0.90 16.52 6.00
C VAL A 245 0.14 16.67 4.88
N GLU A 246 -0.25 17.17 3.70
CA GLU A 246 0.69 17.46 2.60
C GLU A 246 1.82 18.38 3.05
N THR A 247 1.49 19.48 3.74
CA THR A 247 2.46 20.46 4.21
C THR A 247 3.48 19.83 5.16
N VAL A 248 3.01 19.06 6.15
CA VAL A 248 3.89 18.40 7.12
C VAL A 248 4.70 17.27 6.46
N PHE A 249 4.09 16.53 5.53
CA PHE A 249 4.79 15.48 4.79
C PHE A 249 5.93 16.06 3.93
N ALA A 250 5.67 17.16 3.22
CA ALA A 250 6.67 17.85 2.42
C ALA A 250 7.85 18.35 3.28
N ASP A 251 7.58 18.94 4.44
CA ASP A 251 8.61 19.44 5.37
C ASP A 251 9.45 18.30 5.99
N ARG A 252 8.81 17.21 6.41
CA ARG A 252 9.47 16.16 7.19
C ARG A 252 10.10 15.04 6.36
N ILE A 253 9.52 14.73 5.20
CA ILE A 253 9.86 13.57 4.36
C ILE A 253 10.23 14.01 2.94
N GLY A 254 9.46 14.93 2.37
CA GLY A 254 9.58 15.41 0.99
C GLY A 254 8.77 14.60 -0.01
N PHE A 255 8.39 15.23 -1.13
CA PHE A 255 7.71 14.60 -2.26
C PHE A 255 8.69 14.05 -3.29
N TRP A 256 8.19 13.25 -4.24
CA TRP A 256 9.00 12.73 -5.34
C TRP A 256 9.65 13.87 -6.12
N ALA A 257 10.89 13.65 -6.59
CA ALA A 257 11.66 14.69 -7.27
C ALA A 257 10.97 15.25 -8.53
N ASP A 258 10.12 14.45 -9.18
CA ASP A 258 9.40 14.84 -10.39
C ASP A 258 8.14 15.71 -10.12
N ASP A 259 7.72 15.83 -8.85
CA ASP A 259 6.56 16.67 -8.46
C ASP A 259 6.94 18.16 -8.30
N LEU A 260 8.22 18.53 -8.45
CA LEU A 260 8.71 19.92 -8.37
C LEU A 260 8.71 20.66 -9.72
N GLY A 261 8.02 20.14 -10.76
CA GLY A 261 8.15 20.62 -12.13
C GLY A 261 6.85 20.76 -12.93
N SER A 262 5.97 21.68 -12.53
CA SER A 262 5.09 22.46 -13.42
C SER A 262 4.51 23.64 -12.63
N SER A 263 5.38 24.60 -12.29
CA SER A 263 5.01 25.95 -11.88
C SER A 263 4.87 26.87 -13.08
#